data_AF-A0A1E3PIS1-F1
#
_entry.id   AF-A0A1E3PIS1-F1
#
_cell.length_a   1.000
_cell.length_b   1.000
_cell.length_c   1.000
_cell.angle_alpha   90.00
_cell.angle_beta   90.00
_cell.angle_gamma   90.00
#
_symmetry.space_group_name_H-M   'P 1'
#
loop_
_entity.id
_entity.type
_entity.pdbx_description
1 polymer ?
#
loop_
_entity_poly.entity_id
_entity_poly.type
_entity_poly.pdbx_seq_one_letter_code
_entity_poly.pdbx_strand_id
1 'polypeptide(L)'
;MWPFPSSSPSPTSTSKSAKDTTSKWPYYQQPSFGLALWGPLVPASDCKSCLYTLVLTQMSLGVYMQFTPPRRWFRNIWAFRASRVGSCFTGGYMAACAGLDLVRLQLNYDPWAEDAAKARKKAEKEGIKVSKWWGAPNHRPISHDTWFKRQTSIAENTATMMVRTSPNIKVREASEAAQRVLDEAVSLSKYEEIQKINKRSADNFITECTRRYSHQIHQLEASLNTKKESNSLETDESTILDDIAYSWDGASPWADITAQTNIEVRLVPHTTDTDVERKYDFKIDP
;
A
#
# COMPACT_ATOMS: atom_id res chain seq x y z
N MET A 1 40.42 -8.80 -31.31
CA MET A 1 40.88 -8.99 -29.92
C MET A 1 41.55 -7.70 -29.49
N TRP A 2 40.90 -6.93 -28.63
CA TRP A 2 41.42 -5.70 -28.04
C TRP A 2 41.23 -5.81 -26.52
N PRO A 3 42.29 -5.62 -25.70
CA PRO A 3 42.16 -5.61 -24.26
C PRO A 3 41.71 -4.21 -23.81
N PHE A 4 40.69 -4.12 -22.95
CA PHE A 4 40.44 -2.91 -22.18
C PHE A 4 40.65 -3.20 -20.68
N PRO A 5 41.19 -2.24 -19.93
CA PRO A 5 41.85 -2.50 -18.65
C PRO A 5 40.87 -2.48 -17.48
N SER A 6 41.15 -3.37 -16.52
CA SER A 6 40.66 -3.38 -15.15
C SER A 6 41.47 -2.40 -14.28
N SER A 7 40.79 -1.54 -13.51
CA SER A 7 41.17 -0.92 -12.21
C SER A 7 40.36 0.38 -12.02
N SER A 8 39.33 0.36 -11.16
CA SER A 8 39.32 0.88 -9.76
C SER A 8 39.14 2.41 -9.68
N PRO A 9 38.37 2.98 -8.72
CA PRO A 9 38.43 2.61 -7.30
C PRO A 9 37.08 2.49 -6.55
N SER A 10 37.11 1.65 -5.52
CA SER A 10 36.17 1.64 -4.40
C SER A 10 36.33 2.90 -3.56
N PRO A 11 35.25 3.61 -3.18
CA PRO A 11 35.35 4.68 -2.21
C PRO A 11 35.36 4.11 -0.78
N THR A 12 36.55 3.99 -0.21
CA THR A 12 36.75 3.87 1.23
C THR A 12 36.55 5.26 1.85
N SER A 13 35.35 5.55 2.35
CA SER A 13 35.09 6.78 3.11
C SER A 13 35.41 6.56 4.58
N THR A 14 36.66 6.84 4.95
CA THR A 14 37.08 7.03 6.34
C THR A 14 36.49 8.34 6.87
N SER A 15 35.87 8.24 8.04
CA SER A 15 35.33 9.33 8.83
C SER A 15 36.37 10.42 9.11
N LYS A 16 36.14 11.63 8.61
CA LYS A 16 36.68 12.85 9.20
C LYS A 16 35.55 13.84 9.43
N SER A 17 35.12 13.85 10.68
CA SER A 17 34.46 14.95 11.36
C SER A 17 35.26 16.23 11.12
N ALA A 18 34.71 17.14 10.33
CA ALA A 18 35.12 18.53 10.28
C ALA A 18 33.85 19.37 10.33
N LYS A 19 33.68 20.02 11.48
CA LYS A 19 32.66 21.02 11.80
C LYS A 19 32.76 22.16 10.78
N ASP A 20 31.78 22.25 9.89
CA ASP A 20 31.49 23.51 9.19
C ASP A 20 30.05 23.89 9.55
N THR A 21 29.93 24.71 10.59
CA THR A 21 28.68 25.11 11.25
C THR A 21 28.08 26.39 10.66
N THR A 22 28.29 26.68 9.38
CA THR A 22 27.50 27.70 8.68
C THR A 22 26.24 27.05 8.10
N SER A 23 25.29 26.85 9.01
CA SER A 23 23.85 26.61 8.86
C SER A 23 23.27 26.86 7.45
N LYS A 24 23.54 25.96 6.52
CA LYS A 24 22.80 25.82 5.27
C LYS A 24 21.73 24.78 5.55
N TRP A 25 20.47 25.16 5.45
CA TRP A 25 19.32 24.29 5.72
C TRP A 25 19.57 22.88 5.15
N PRO A 26 19.68 21.83 6.00
CA PRO A 26 20.18 20.52 5.57
C PRO A 26 19.13 19.71 4.79
N TYR A 27 18.01 20.34 4.43
CA TYR A 27 16.88 19.71 3.77
C TYR A 27 16.79 20.21 2.33
N TYR A 28 16.94 19.29 1.40
CA TYR A 28 16.75 19.58 -0.02
C TYR A 28 15.25 19.56 -0.34
N GLN A 29 14.84 20.44 -1.25
CA GLN A 29 13.46 20.47 -1.72
C GLN A 29 13.11 19.15 -2.41
N GLN A 30 12.00 18.56 -1.99
CA GLN A 30 11.51 17.34 -2.59
C GLN A 30 10.78 17.63 -3.90
N PRO A 31 10.87 16.72 -4.89
CA PRO A 31 10.10 16.88 -6.11
C PRO A 31 8.62 16.78 -5.74
N SER A 32 7.88 17.85 -6.02
CA SER A 32 6.44 17.92 -5.81
C SER A 32 5.84 18.76 -6.93
N PHE A 33 4.71 18.32 -7.48
CA PHE A 33 4.07 19.04 -8.58
C PHE A 33 3.30 20.26 -8.07
N GLY A 34 2.51 20.10 -7.00
CA GLY A 34 1.70 21.19 -6.45
C GLY A 34 2.34 21.93 -5.27
N LEU A 35 3.24 21.28 -4.55
CA LEU A 35 3.78 21.78 -3.27
C LEU A 35 5.01 22.69 -3.42
N ALA A 36 5.45 22.99 -4.64
CA ALA A 36 6.58 23.90 -4.86
C ALA A 36 6.35 25.28 -4.21
N LEU A 37 5.09 25.70 -4.08
CA LEU A 37 4.68 26.93 -3.40
C LEU A 37 5.05 26.94 -1.90
N TRP A 38 5.07 25.78 -1.24
CA TRP A 38 5.40 25.64 0.18
C TRP A 38 6.91 25.54 0.44
N GLY A 39 7.72 25.44 -0.62
CA GLY A 39 9.18 25.45 -0.56
C GLY A 39 9.73 24.41 0.42
N PRO A 40 10.47 24.83 1.47
CA PRO A 40 11.08 23.90 2.42
C PRO A 40 10.08 23.29 3.40
N LEU A 41 8.81 23.72 3.44
CA LEU A 41 7.81 23.18 4.39
C LEU A 41 7.23 21.83 3.98
N VAL A 42 7.56 21.36 2.78
CA VAL A 42 7.07 20.09 2.24
C VAL A 42 7.60 18.92 3.07
N PRO A 43 6.72 18.04 3.60
CA PRO A 43 7.15 16.89 4.35
C PRO A 43 7.85 15.88 3.45
N ALA A 44 8.57 14.95 4.07
CA ALA A 44 9.22 13.86 3.39
C ALA A 44 8.21 12.95 2.70
N SER A 45 8.56 12.56 1.47
CA SER A 45 7.78 11.72 0.54
C SER A 45 7.34 10.39 1.15
N ASP A 46 8.07 9.89 2.14
CA ASP A 46 7.77 8.65 2.85
C ASP A 46 6.76 8.82 4.00
N CYS A 47 6.47 10.04 4.46
CA CYS A 47 5.42 10.31 5.45
C CYS A 47 4.07 10.58 4.76
N LYS A 48 3.35 9.52 4.38
CA LYS A 48 2.02 9.64 3.75
C LYS A 48 1.04 10.49 4.57
N SER A 49 0.99 10.29 5.89
CA SER A 49 0.11 11.07 6.77
C SER A 49 0.43 12.57 6.74
N CYS A 50 1.71 12.95 6.76
CA CYS A 50 2.14 14.34 6.68
C CYS A 50 1.72 14.96 5.33
N LEU A 51 1.94 14.23 4.23
CA LEU A 51 1.51 14.67 2.90
C LEU A 51 -0.01 14.85 2.82
N TYR A 52 -0.82 13.91 3.34
CA TYR A 52 -2.27 14.06 3.39
C TYR A 52 -2.69 15.31 4.18
N THR A 53 -2.05 15.60 5.32
CA THR A 53 -2.38 16.81 6.09
C THR A 53 -2.06 18.09 5.34
N LEU A 54 -0.95 18.13 4.58
CA LEU A 54 -0.55 19.29 3.81
C LEU A 54 -1.44 19.48 2.58
N VAL A 55 -1.76 18.41 1.85
CA VAL A 55 -2.70 18.41 0.73
C VAL A 55 -4.08 18.87 1.18
N LEU A 56 -4.57 18.35 2.32
CA LEU A 56 -5.84 18.77 2.89
C LEU A 56 -5.82 20.26 3.25
N THR A 57 -4.76 20.73 3.90
CA THR A 57 -4.60 22.14 4.27
C THR A 57 -4.57 23.05 3.04
N GLN A 58 -3.84 22.65 1.99
CA GLN A 58 -3.77 23.37 0.73
C GLN A 58 -5.14 23.39 0.02
N MET A 59 -5.86 22.26 -0.02
CA MET A 59 -7.20 22.18 -0.57
C MET A 59 -8.17 23.06 0.20
N SER A 60 -8.19 22.96 1.53
CA SER A 60 -9.03 23.78 2.40
C SER A 60 -8.74 25.26 2.23
N LEU A 61 -7.47 25.67 2.12
CA LEU A 61 -7.07 27.05 1.90
C LEU A 61 -7.50 27.55 0.52
N GLY A 62 -7.33 26.73 -0.53
CA GLY A 62 -7.76 27.06 -1.89
C GLY A 62 -9.27 27.25 -1.99
N VAL A 63 -10.04 26.32 -1.42
CA VAL A 63 -11.50 26.40 -1.29
C VAL A 63 -11.91 27.63 -0.47
N TYR A 64 -11.25 27.87 0.67
CA TYR A 64 -11.53 29.02 1.51
C TYR A 64 -11.33 30.34 0.76
N MET A 65 -10.23 30.49 0.01
CA MET A 65 -9.96 31.68 -0.81
C MET A 65 -10.99 31.86 -1.94
N GLN A 66 -11.52 30.77 -2.48
CA GLN A 66 -12.54 30.82 -3.53
C GLN A 66 -13.91 31.26 -3.00
N PHE A 67 -14.31 30.78 -1.81
CA PHE A 67 -15.63 31.05 -1.24
C PHE A 67 -15.69 32.26 -0.30
N THR A 68 -14.55 32.69 0.24
CA THR A 68 -14.49 33.84 1.15
C THR A 68 -13.87 35.02 0.43
N PRO A 69 -14.67 35.84 -0.30
CA PRO A 69 -14.13 37.02 -0.94
C PRO A 69 -13.50 37.93 0.13
N PRO A 70 -12.41 38.65 -0.20
CA PRO A 70 -11.80 39.58 0.73
C PRO A 70 -12.85 40.57 1.23
N ARG A 71 -12.97 40.74 2.55
CA ARG A 71 -13.87 41.75 3.15
C ARG A 71 -13.62 43.11 2.49
N ARG A 72 -14.64 43.98 2.42
CA ARG A 72 -14.60 45.32 1.78
C ARG A 72 -13.61 46.28 2.46
N TRP A 73 -12.33 45.94 2.50
CA TRP A 73 -11.26 46.77 3.01
C TRP A 73 -10.93 47.87 1.99
N PHE A 74 -11.01 47.54 0.70
CA PHE A 74 -10.75 48.51 -0.36
C PHE A 74 -11.93 49.47 -0.58
N ARG A 75 -11.68 50.79 -0.47
CA ARG A 75 -12.66 51.83 -0.85
C ARG A 75 -12.94 51.86 -2.37
N ASN A 76 -12.01 51.36 -3.19
CA ASN A 76 -12.15 51.34 -4.65
C ASN A 76 -12.87 50.06 -5.14
N ILE A 77 -13.98 50.23 -5.86
CA ILE A 77 -14.81 49.15 -6.43
C ILE A 77 -14.00 48.26 -7.38
N TRP A 78 -13.12 48.85 -8.19
CA TRP A 78 -12.30 48.09 -9.15
C TRP A 78 -11.24 47.24 -8.45
N ALA A 79 -10.62 47.77 -7.39
CA ALA A 79 -9.68 47.00 -6.58
C ALA A 79 -10.36 45.81 -5.90
N PHE A 80 -11.58 45.98 -5.38
CA PHE A 80 -12.37 44.89 -4.82
C PHE A 80 -12.70 43.81 -5.87
N ARG A 81 -13.14 44.22 -7.07
CA ARG A 81 -13.44 43.29 -8.18
C ARG A 81 -12.19 42.51 -8.61
N ALA A 82 -11.07 43.19 -8.83
CA ALA A 82 -9.81 42.58 -9.20
C ALA A 82 -9.33 41.60 -8.11
N SER A 83 -9.42 41.98 -6.84
CA SER A 83 -9.05 41.10 -5.72
C SER A 83 -9.93 39.85 -5.66
N ARG A 84 -11.24 39.96 -5.91
CA ARG A 84 -12.15 38.79 -5.95
C ARG A 84 -11.78 37.83 -7.08
N VAL A 85 -11.49 38.35 -8.27
CA VAL A 85 -11.06 37.54 -9.42
C VAL A 85 -9.73 36.87 -9.12
N GLY A 86 -8.76 37.61 -8.58
CA GLY A 86 -7.46 37.08 -8.16
C GLY A 86 -7.56 35.99 -7.10
N SER A 87 -8.42 36.17 -6.09
CA SER A 87 -8.68 35.13 -5.08
C SER A 87 -9.31 33.87 -5.68
N CYS A 88 -10.22 34.01 -6.65
CA CYS A 88 -10.81 32.87 -7.35
C CYS A 88 -9.76 32.08 -8.14
N PHE A 89 -8.91 32.76 -8.92
CA PHE A 89 -7.83 32.11 -9.67
C PHE A 89 -6.78 31.47 -8.74
N THR A 90 -6.37 32.17 -7.69
CA THR A 90 -5.39 31.65 -6.73
C THR A 90 -5.95 30.43 -5.99
N GLY A 91 -7.20 30.50 -5.54
CA GLY A 91 -7.89 29.39 -4.88
C GLY A 91 -8.04 28.17 -5.79
N GLY A 92 -8.49 28.39 -7.03
CA GLY A 92 -8.59 27.35 -8.06
C GLY A 92 -7.24 26.71 -8.39
N TYR A 93 -6.17 27.50 -8.50
CA TYR A 93 -4.81 27.01 -8.70
C TYR A 93 -4.33 26.12 -7.53
N MET A 94 -4.55 26.56 -6.28
CA MET A 94 -4.18 25.78 -5.09
C MET A 94 -4.95 24.46 -5.01
N ALA A 95 -6.25 24.49 -5.31
CA ALA A 95 -7.10 23.30 -5.34
C ALA A 95 -6.68 22.31 -6.44
N ALA A 96 -6.35 22.80 -7.64
CA ALA A 96 -5.83 21.98 -8.73
C ALA A 96 -4.49 21.33 -8.37
N CYS A 97 -3.57 22.09 -7.77
CA CYS A 97 -2.29 21.59 -7.27
C CYS A 97 -2.49 20.50 -6.20
N ALA A 98 -3.42 20.72 -5.25
CA ALA A 98 -3.76 19.72 -4.24
C ALA A 98 -4.36 18.45 -4.86
N GLY A 99 -5.15 18.60 -5.93
CA GLY A 99 -5.67 17.47 -6.72
C GLY A 99 -4.55 16.65 -7.38
N LEU A 100 -3.54 17.29 -7.98
CA LEU A 100 -2.39 16.59 -8.56
C LEU A 100 -1.58 15.83 -7.50
N ASP A 101 -1.37 16.42 -6.33
CA ASP A 101 -0.68 15.73 -5.23
C ASP A 101 -1.54 14.59 -4.65
N LEU A 102 -2.87 14.70 -4.66
CA LEU A 102 -3.77 13.61 -4.29
C LEU A 102 -3.68 12.43 -5.28
N VAL A 103 -3.65 12.71 -6.59
CA VAL A 103 -3.44 11.67 -7.63
C VAL A 103 -2.10 10.99 -7.43
N ARG A 104 -1.04 11.75 -7.12
CA ARG A 104 0.26 11.18 -6.79
C ARG A 104 0.18 10.26 -5.56
N LEU A 105 -0.53 10.66 -4.50
CA LEU A 105 -0.70 9.85 -3.29
C LEU A 105 -1.49 8.55 -3.53
N GLN A 106 -2.31 8.51 -4.58
CA GLN A 106 -3.01 7.30 -5.03
C GLN A 106 -2.12 6.35 -5.83
N LEU A 107 -0.94 6.77 -6.28
CA LEU A 107 0.03 5.87 -6.90
C LEU A 107 0.54 4.87 -5.86
N ASN A 108 0.44 3.58 -6.19
CA ASN A 108 0.91 2.51 -5.32
C ASN A 108 2.43 2.55 -5.13
N TYR A 109 3.12 2.99 -6.18
CA TYR A 109 4.56 3.10 -6.23
C TYR A 109 4.98 4.56 -6.42
N ASP A 110 5.63 5.15 -5.42
CA ASP A 110 6.30 6.44 -5.54
C ASP A 110 7.81 6.22 -5.34
N PRO A 111 8.64 6.39 -6.38
CA PRO A 111 10.07 6.15 -6.30
C PRO A 111 10.79 7.09 -5.33
N TRP A 112 10.29 8.32 -5.17
CA TRP A 112 10.86 9.28 -4.25
C TRP A 112 10.49 8.94 -2.80
N ALA A 113 9.33 8.32 -2.56
CA ALA A 113 8.98 7.82 -1.23
C ALA A 113 9.90 6.67 -0.79
N GLU A 114 10.21 5.73 -1.70
CA GLU A 114 11.14 4.64 -1.39
C GLU A 114 12.57 5.13 -1.12
N ASP A 115 13.05 6.07 -1.93
CA ASP A 115 14.39 6.63 -1.80
C ASP A 115 14.54 7.39 -0.46
N ALA A 116 13.54 8.20 -0.10
CA ALA A 116 13.49 8.87 1.20
C ALA A 116 13.43 7.88 2.38
N ALA A 117 12.63 6.81 2.26
CA ALA A 117 12.54 5.77 3.29
C ALA A 117 13.87 5.01 3.46
N LYS A 118 14.57 4.71 2.36
CA LYS A 118 15.91 4.11 2.39
C LYS A 118 16.92 5.04 3.06
N ALA A 119 16.89 6.33 2.72
CA ALA A 119 17.75 7.33 3.33
C ALA A 119 17.49 7.48 4.85
N ARG A 120 16.22 7.46 5.27
CA ARG A 120 15.83 7.45 6.69
C ARG A 120 16.41 6.24 7.43
N LYS A 121 16.19 5.04 6.91
CA LYS A 121 16.76 3.81 7.49
C LYS A 121 18.29 3.85 7.58
N LYS A 122 18.96 4.46 6.59
CA LYS A 122 20.42 4.64 6.61
C LYS A 122 20.85 5.59 7.72
N ALA A 123 20.21 6.75 7.84
CA ALA A 123 20.51 7.73 8.89
C ALA A 123 20.22 7.16 10.30
N GLU A 124 19.16 6.39 10.47
CA GLU A 124 18.84 5.70 11.73
C GLU A 124 19.92 4.68 12.12
N LYS A 125 20.46 3.92 11.16
CA LYS A 125 21.59 2.99 11.38
C LYS A 125 22.86 3.71 11.82
N GLU A 126 23.06 4.94 11.35
CA GLU A 126 24.18 5.80 11.75
C GLU A 126 23.94 6.50 13.12
N GLY A 127 22.81 6.23 13.78
CA GLY A 127 22.45 6.82 15.06
C GLY A 127 21.96 8.27 14.98
N ILE A 128 21.68 8.77 13.77
CA ILE A 128 21.17 10.12 13.55
C ILE A 128 19.66 10.13 13.82
N LYS A 129 19.19 11.04 14.67
CA LYS A 129 17.76 11.21 14.95
C LYS A 129 17.06 11.79 13.71
N VAL A 130 16.17 11.02 13.11
CA VAL A 130 15.42 11.43 11.92
C VAL A 130 14.03 11.91 12.30
N SER A 131 13.62 13.08 11.81
CA SER A 131 12.25 13.55 12.00
C SER A 131 11.29 12.91 11.00
N LYS A 132 10.06 12.60 11.43
CA LYS A 132 9.04 12.05 10.52
C LYS A 132 8.68 13.02 9.41
N TRP A 133 8.58 14.31 9.74
CA TRP A 133 8.20 15.37 8.81
C TRP A 133 9.31 15.69 7.81
N TRP A 134 10.57 15.92 8.24
CA TRP A 134 11.63 16.35 7.32
C TRP A 134 12.41 15.21 6.67
N GLY A 135 12.32 14.00 7.21
CA GLY A 135 13.11 12.87 6.74
C GLY A 135 14.59 13.00 7.09
N ALA A 136 15.42 12.20 6.41
CA ALA A 136 16.85 12.11 6.68
C ALA A 136 17.57 13.43 6.36
N PRO A 137 18.45 13.92 7.26
CA PRO A 137 19.21 15.13 6.98
C PRO A 137 20.14 14.89 5.78
N ASN A 138 20.31 15.93 4.96
CA ASN A 138 21.14 15.93 3.74
C ASN A 138 20.70 14.92 2.66
N HIS A 139 19.52 14.33 2.75
CA HIS A 139 18.98 13.51 1.68
C HIS A 139 18.59 14.39 0.50
N ARG A 140 19.26 14.17 -0.64
CA ARG A 140 18.90 14.79 -1.91
C ARG A 140 18.04 13.81 -2.71
N PRO A 141 16.82 14.21 -3.12
CA PRO A 141 15.97 13.35 -3.92
C PRO A 141 16.63 13.03 -5.25
N ILE A 142 16.39 11.82 -5.75
CA ILE A 142 16.86 11.43 -7.08
C ILE A 142 16.33 12.36 -8.17
N SER A 143 17.21 12.78 -9.08
CA SER A 143 16.82 13.56 -10.26
C SER A 143 15.89 12.73 -11.15
N HIS A 144 14.94 13.40 -11.81
CA HIS A 144 14.00 12.76 -12.73
C HIS A 144 14.73 12.00 -13.84
N ASP A 145 15.79 12.56 -14.42
CA ASP A 145 16.58 11.89 -15.46
C ASP A 145 17.25 10.61 -14.96
N THR A 146 17.77 10.64 -13.73
CA THR A 146 18.41 9.48 -13.11
C THR A 146 17.38 8.40 -12.82
N TRP A 147 16.18 8.79 -12.37
CA TRP A 147 15.09 7.85 -12.16
C TRP A 147 14.60 7.25 -13.49
N PHE A 148 14.38 8.07 -14.51
CA PHE A 148 13.95 7.62 -15.82
C PHE A 148 14.96 6.63 -16.42
N LYS A 149 16.27 6.94 -16.33
CA LYS A 149 17.34 6.01 -16.74
C LYS A 149 17.31 4.69 -15.97
N ARG A 150 16.97 4.70 -14.67
CA ARG A 150 16.80 3.46 -13.90
C ARG A 150 15.62 2.65 -14.43
N GLN A 151 14.49 3.29 -14.70
CA GLN A 151 13.30 2.62 -15.23
C GLN A 151 13.56 2.03 -16.63
N THR A 152 14.18 2.78 -17.53
CA THR A 152 14.55 2.26 -18.86
C THR A 152 15.53 1.11 -18.74
N SER A 153 16.52 1.19 -17.84
CA SER A 153 17.46 0.07 -17.61
C SER A 153 16.78 -1.18 -17.05
N ILE A 154 15.79 -1.02 -16.17
CA ILE A 154 15.01 -2.16 -15.64
C ILE A 154 14.19 -2.77 -16.78
N ALA A 155 13.51 -1.95 -17.58
CA ALA A 155 12.73 -2.43 -18.72
C ALA A 155 13.61 -3.18 -19.74
N GLU A 156 14.79 -2.63 -20.07
CA GLU A 156 15.77 -3.27 -20.96
C GLU A 156 16.32 -4.58 -20.38
N ASN A 157 16.68 -4.61 -19.09
CA ASN A 157 17.15 -5.83 -18.43
C ASN A 157 16.06 -6.91 -18.40
N THR A 158 14.81 -6.53 -18.13
CA THR A 158 13.67 -7.45 -18.18
C THR A 158 13.43 -7.96 -19.60
N ALA A 159 13.46 -7.09 -20.61
CA ALA A 159 13.31 -7.48 -22.00
C ALA A 159 14.43 -8.44 -22.46
N THR A 160 15.68 -8.19 -22.08
CA THR A 160 16.81 -9.08 -22.40
C THR A 160 16.71 -10.43 -21.69
N MET A 161 16.20 -10.49 -20.45
CA MET A 161 15.91 -11.76 -19.77
C MET A 161 14.81 -12.55 -20.50
N MET A 162 13.75 -11.89 -20.98
CA MET A 162 12.69 -12.56 -21.74
C MET A 162 13.15 -13.09 -23.10
N VAL A 163 13.99 -12.35 -23.82
CA VAL A 163 14.57 -12.82 -25.08
C VAL A 163 15.50 -14.02 -24.84
N ARG A 164 16.22 -14.06 -23.72
CA ARG A 164 17.06 -15.21 -23.35
C ARG A 164 16.22 -16.45 -23.02
N THR A 165 15.07 -16.30 -22.38
CA THR A 165 14.17 -17.43 -22.09
C THR A 165 13.38 -17.89 -23.31
N SER A 166 13.11 -17.01 -24.28
CA SER A 166 12.36 -17.32 -25.51
C SER A 166 13.01 -16.70 -26.75
N PRO A 167 13.94 -17.39 -27.43
CA PRO A 167 14.73 -16.83 -28.53
C PRO A 167 13.93 -16.55 -29.83
N ASN A 168 12.67 -17.00 -29.93
CA ASN A 168 11.83 -16.79 -31.10
C ASN A 168 11.00 -15.49 -31.07
N ILE A 169 11.06 -14.70 -30.00
CA ILE A 169 10.26 -13.48 -29.86
C ILE A 169 11.02 -12.28 -30.42
N LYS A 170 10.38 -11.50 -31.31
CA LYS A 170 10.98 -10.27 -31.86
C LYS A 170 11.17 -9.23 -30.75
N VAL A 171 12.28 -8.49 -30.76
CA VAL A 171 12.65 -7.51 -29.72
C VAL A 171 11.55 -6.50 -29.39
N ARG A 172 10.76 -6.08 -30.38
CA ARG A 172 9.64 -5.13 -30.18
C ARG A 172 8.45 -5.76 -29.44
N GLU A 173 8.16 -7.03 -29.72
CA GLU A 173 7.16 -7.79 -28.95
C GLU A 173 7.67 -8.08 -27.54
N ALA A 174 8.98 -8.30 -27.37
CA ALA A 174 9.59 -8.49 -26.07
C ALA A 174 9.54 -7.21 -25.21
N SER A 175 9.69 -6.01 -25.79
CA SER A 175 9.56 -4.76 -25.03
C SER A 175 8.12 -4.48 -24.58
N GLU A 176 7.13 -4.76 -25.45
CA GLU A 176 5.72 -4.62 -25.08
C GLU A 176 5.31 -5.67 -24.03
N ALA A 177 5.81 -6.91 -24.16
CA ALA A 177 5.63 -7.96 -23.15
C ALA A 177 6.32 -7.61 -21.82
N ALA A 178 7.52 -7.02 -21.85
CA ALA A 178 8.21 -6.58 -20.65
C ALA A 178 7.44 -5.47 -19.91
N GLN A 179 6.81 -4.54 -20.63
CA GLN A 179 5.91 -3.55 -20.02
C GLN A 179 4.69 -4.20 -19.39
N ARG A 180 4.05 -5.15 -20.08
CA ARG A 180 2.91 -5.89 -19.52
C ARG A 180 3.30 -6.68 -18.27
N VAL A 181 4.47 -7.31 -18.27
CA VAL A 181 4.97 -8.02 -17.09
C VAL A 181 5.40 -7.07 -15.97
N LEU A 182 5.84 -5.86 -16.28
CA LEU A 182 6.08 -4.85 -15.24
C LEU A 182 4.75 -4.44 -14.58
N ASP A 183 3.71 -4.19 -15.38
CA ASP A 183 2.37 -3.89 -14.89
C ASP A 183 1.77 -5.08 -14.13
N GLU A 184 2.04 -6.31 -14.58
CA GLU A 184 1.64 -7.55 -13.92
C GLU A 184 2.45 -7.81 -12.64
N ALA A 185 3.74 -7.50 -12.59
CA ALA A 185 4.53 -7.60 -11.37
C ALA A 185 4.02 -6.63 -10.30
N VAL A 186 3.61 -5.43 -10.71
CA VAL A 186 2.95 -4.45 -9.84
C VAL A 186 1.58 -4.97 -9.38
N SER A 187 0.85 -5.73 -10.21
CA SER A 187 -0.41 -6.35 -9.80
C SER A 187 -0.19 -7.54 -8.86
N LEU A 188 0.81 -8.39 -9.12
CA LEU A 188 1.19 -9.53 -8.27
C LEU A 188 1.65 -9.09 -6.89
N SER A 189 2.42 -7.99 -6.77
CA SER A 189 2.79 -7.44 -5.47
C SER A 189 1.57 -7.03 -4.64
N LYS A 190 0.49 -6.56 -5.31
CA LYS A 190 -0.78 -6.27 -4.63
C LYS A 190 -1.51 -7.54 -4.20
N TYR A 191 -1.50 -8.59 -5.03
CA TYR A 191 -2.08 -9.87 -4.65
C TYR A 191 -1.39 -10.47 -3.43
N GLU A 192 -0.05 -10.41 -3.37
CA GLU A 192 0.69 -10.86 -2.18
C GLU A 192 0.36 -10.04 -0.92
N GLU A 193 0.21 -8.72 -1.06
CA GLU A 193 -0.17 -7.86 0.05
C GLU A 193 -1.58 -8.17 0.56
N ILE A 194 -2.54 -8.35 -0.35
CA ILE A 194 -3.91 -8.78 -0.03
C ILE A 194 -3.90 -10.15 0.63
N GLN A 195 -3.10 -11.12 0.14
CA GLN A 195 -2.96 -12.42 0.79
C GLN A 195 -2.40 -12.31 2.21
N LYS A 196 -1.40 -11.46 2.44
CA LYS A 196 -0.84 -11.21 3.79
C LYS A 196 -1.88 -10.58 4.72
N ILE A 197 -2.69 -9.64 4.21
CA ILE A 197 -3.78 -9.03 4.98
C ILE A 197 -4.83 -10.08 5.33
N ASN A 198 -5.27 -10.88 4.35
CA ASN A 198 -6.25 -11.94 4.57
C ASN A 198 -5.74 -12.98 5.56
N LYS A 199 -4.47 -13.37 5.47
CA LYS A 199 -3.85 -14.28 6.43
C LYS A 199 -3.83 -13.71 7.85
N ARG A 200 -3.43 -12.44 8.02
CA ARG A 200 -3.49 -11.78 9.34
C ARG A 200 -4.91 -11.67 9.88
N SER A 201 -5.89 -11.36 9.04
CA SER A 201 -7.30 -11.30 9.44
C SER A 201 -7.82 -12.67 9.85
N ALA A 202 -7.46 -13.73 9.11
CA ALA A 202 -7.79 -15.10 9.47
C ALA A 202 -7.14 -15.53 10.79
N ASP A 203 -5.85 -15.24 10.99
CA ASP A 203 -5.12 -15.56 12.23
C ASP A 203 -5.73 -14.82 13.44
N ASN A 204 -6.08 -13.55 13.28
CA ASN A 204 -6.76 -12.76 14.32
C ASN A 204 -8.14 -13.33 14.64
N PHE A 205 -8.91 -13.74 13.62
CA PHE A 205 -10.22 -14.35 13.80
C PHE A 205 -10.11 -15.69 14.54
N ILE A 206 -9.19 -16.56 14.13
CA ILE A 206 -8.92 -17.84 14.80
C ILE A 206 -8.54 -17.58 16.27
N THR A 207 -7.64 -16.63 16.52
CA THR A 207 -7.22 -16.28 17.88
C THR A 207 -8.40 -15.80 18.75
N GLU A 208 -9.27 -14.95 18.21
CA GLU A 208 -10.46 -14.46 18.90
C GLU A 208 -11.47 -15.59 19.17
N CYS A 209 -11.69 -16.47 18.19
CA CYS A 209 -12.52 -17.67 18.35
C CYS A 209 -11.97 -18.60 19.44
N THR A 210 -10.68 -18.94 19.39
CA THR A 210 -10.03 -19.77 20.40
C THR A 210 -10.17 -19.16 21.80
N ARG A 211 -10.01 -17.84 21.93
CA ARG A 211 -10.18 -17.12 23.20
C ARG A 211 -11.62 -17.21 23.75
N ARG A 212 -12.63 -17.12 22.87
CA ARG A 212 -14.04 -17.26 23.27
C ARG A 212 -14.38 -18.68 23.68
N TYR A 213 -13.96 -19.67 22.91
CA TYR A 213 -14.21 -21.08 23.22
C TYR A 213 -13.48 -21.51 24.50
N SER A 214 -12.24 -21.09 24.72
CA SER A 214 -11.52 -21.39 25.96
C SER A 214 -12.25 -20.83 27.19
N HIS A 215 -12.84 -19.64 27.07
CA HIS A 215 -13.63 -19.06 28.15
C HIS A 215 -14.92 -19.85 28.41
N GLN A 216 -15.63 -20.28 27.37
CA GLN A 216 -16.82 -21.12 27.50
C GLN A 216 -16.48 -22.49 28.12
N ILE A 217 -15.38 -23.12 27.69
CA ILE A 217 -14.92 -24.39 28.26
C ILE A 217 -14.62 -24.23 29.75
N HIS A 218 -13.87 -23.19 30.15
CA HIS A 218 -13.61 -22.96 31.57
C HIS A 218 -14.87 -22.65 32.40
N GLN A 219 -15.84 -21.95 31.83
CA GLN A 219 -17.14 -21.74 32.49
C GLN A 219 -17.90 -23.05 32.68
N LEU A 220 -17.92 -23.92 31.65
CA LEU A 220 -18.54 -25.23 31.72
C LEU A 220 -17.82 -26.13 32.75
N GLU A 221 -16.49 -26.19 32.73
CA GLU A 221 -15.69 -26.92 33.70
C GLU A 221 -15.94 -26.44 35.14
N ALA A 222 -16.00 -25.11 35.36
CA ALA A 222 -16.31 -24.55 36.67
C ALA A 222 -17.72 -24.94 37.14
N SER A 223 -18.72 -24.90 36.24
CA SER A 223 -20.10 -25.32 36.55
C SER A 223 -20.23 -26.82 36.81
N LEU A 224 -19.40 -27.64 36.16
CA LEU A 224 -19.41 -29.09 36.32
C LEU A 224 -18.73 -29.50 37.63
N ASN A 225 -17.66 -28.80 38.01
CA ASN A 225 -17.00 -29.01 39.30
C ASN A 225 -17.88 -28.61 40.49
N THR A 226 -18.60 -27.47 40.41
CA THR A 226 -19.56 -27.09 41.48
C THR A 226 -20.70 -28.09 41.59
N LYS A 227 -21.20 -28.62 40.46
CA LYS A 227 -22.24 -29.65 40.46
C LYS A 227 -21.77 -30.96 41.06
N LYS A 228 -20.53 -31.40 40.79
CA LYS A 228 -19.89 -32.58 41.39
C LYS A 228 -19.79 -32.50 42.92
N GLU A 229 -19.46 -31.33 43.47
CA GLU A 229 -19.41 -31.13 44.92
C GLU A 229 -20.81 -31.17 45.57
N SER A 230 -21.85 -30.76 44.84
CA SER A 230 -23.23 -30.76 45.36
C SER A 230 -23.95 -32.12 45.28
N ASN A 231 -23.54 -33.02 44.37
CA ASN A 231 -24.21 -34.30 44.15
C ASN A 231 -23.26 -35.48 44.36
N SER A 232 -23.09 -35.91 45.61
CA SER A 232 -22.56 -37.24 45.95
C SER A 232 -23.65 -38.34 45.86
N LEU A 233 -24.55 -38.25 44.87
CA LEU A 233 -25.61 -39.21 44.61
C LEU A 233 -25.43 -39.69 43.16
N GLU A 234 -25.17 -40.99 43.00
CA GLU A 234 -24.92 -41.67 41.73
C GLU A 234 -25.89 -41.19 40.64
N THR A 235 -25.37 -40.37 39.71
CA THR A 235 -26.15 -39.92 38.55
C THR A 235 -25.62 -40.69 37.34
N ASP A 236 -26.53 -41.40 36.69
CA ASP A 236 -26.29 -42.34 35.60
C ASP A 236 -25.77 -41.60 34.34
N GLU A 237 -24.59 -42.02 33.86
CA GLU A 237 -23.79 -41.40 32.80
C GLU A 237 -24.53 -41.34 31.45
N SER A 238 -25.49 -42.25 31.27
CA SER A 238 -26.38 -42.33 30.09
C SER A 238 -27.18 -41.05 29.86
N THR A 239 -27.69 -40.43 30.93
CA THR A 239 -28.56 -39.25 30.85
C THR A 239 -27.82 -38.00 30.36
N ILE A 240 -26.52 -37.89 30.62
CA ILE A 240 -25.70 -36.74 30.24
C ILE A 240 -25.41 -36.76 28.73
N LEU A 241 -25.20 -37.94 28.16
CA LEU A 241 -24.94 -38.09 26.72
C LEU A 241 -26.18 -37.76 25.88
N ASP A 242 -27.38 -38.10 26.37
CA ASP A 242 -28.64 -37.77 25.70
C ASP A 242 -28.92 -36.26 25.71
N ASP A 243 -28.65 -35.56 26.82
CA ASP A 243 -28.79 -34.10 26.89
C ASP A 243 -27.79 -33.38 25.97
N ILE A 244 -26.56 -33.90 25.84
CA ILE A 244 -25.57 -33.37 24.90
C ILE A 244 -26.04 -33.59 23.46
N ALA A 245 -26.48 -34.81 23.11
CA ALA A 245 -26.99 -35.11 21.77
C ALA A 245 -28.19 -34.22 21.39
N TYR A 246 -29.13 -34.02 22.33
CA TYR A 246 -30.29 -33.16 22.12
C TYR A 246 -29.90 -31.68 21.92
N SER A 247 -28.88 -31.19 22.66
CA SER A 247 -28.38 -29.81 22.49
C SER A 247 -27.65 -29.59 21.16
N TRP A 248 -27.00 -30.64 20.63
CA TRP A 248 -26.30 -30.60 19.33
C TRP A 248 -27.25 -30.72 18.13
N ASP A 249 -28.37 -31.43 18.26
CA ASP A 249 -29.39 -31.50 17.20
C ASP A 249 -30.25 -30.22 17.11
N GLY A 250 -30.44 -29.52 18.24
CA GLY A 250 -31.22 -28.27 18.28
C GLY A 250 -30.47 -27.04 17.78
N ALA A 251 -29.16 -26.97 18.00
CA ALA A 251 -28.31 -25.94 17.45
C ALA A 251 -27.76 -26.44 16.11
N SER A 252 -28.29 -25.96 14.98
CA SER A 252 -27.63 -26.12 13.69
C SER A 252 -26.66 -24.94 13.51
N PRO A 253 -25.40 -25.02 13.98
CA PRO A 253 -24.45 -23.91 13.87
C PRO A 253 -24.24 -23.47 12.42
N TRP A 254 -24.48 -24.39 11.47
CA TRP A 254 -24.44 -24.10 10.03
C TRP A 254 -25.56 -23.17 9.57
N ALA A 255 -26.77 -23.31 10.13
CA ALA A 255 -27.88 -22.42 9.82
C ALA A 255 -27.61 -20.99 10.31
N ASP A 256 -27.07 -20.85 11.53
CA ASP A 256 -26.72 -19.54 12.11
C ASP A 256 -25.57 -18.86 11.36
N ILE A 257 -24.54 -19.61 10.94
CA ILE A 257 -23.45 -19.09 10.12
C ILE A 257 -23.97 -18.62 8.75
N THR A 258 -24.91 -19.36 8.16
CA THR A 258 -25.54 -18.99 6.87
C THR A 258 -26.40 -17.74 7.01
N ALA A 259 -27.09 -17.57 8.14
CA ALA A 259 -27.90 -16.38 8.41
C ALA A 259 -27.06 -15.12 8.71
N GLN A 260 -25.90 -15.28 9.37
CA GLN A 260 -25.04 -14.15 9.76
C GLN A 260 -24.07 -13.70 8.65
N THR A 261 -23.76 -14.57 7.70
CA THR A 261 -22.82 -14.25 6.62
C THR A 261 -23.57 -14.11 5.29
N ASN A 262 -23.54 -12.91 4.69
CA ASN A 262 -24.06 -12.67 3.34
C ASN A 262 -23.05 -13.16 2.27
N ILE A 263 -22.41 -14.30 2.55
CA ILE A 263 -21.40 -14.92 1.69
C ILE A 263 -22.12 -16.03 0.93
N GLU A 264 -22.58 -15.71 -0.28
CA GLU A 264 -23.01 -16.73 -1.23
C GLU A 264 -21.77 -17.52 -1.66
N VAL A 265 -21.51 -18.66 -1.01
CA VAL A 265 -20.46 -19.59 -1.43
C VAL A 265 -20.95 -20.28 -2.70
N ARG A 266 -20.84 -19.58 -3.82
CA ARG A 266 -21.04 -20.17 -5.14
C ARG A 266 -19.84 -21.08 -5.40
N LEU A 267 -20.00 -22.37 -5.10
CA LEU A 267 -19.09 -23.41 -5.53
C LEU A 267 -19.17 -23.47 -7.06
N VAL A 268 -18.47 -22.57 -7.74
CA VAL A 268 -18.24 -22.70 -9.17
C VAL A 268 -17.21 -23.83 -9.29
N PRO A 269 -17.56 -25.00 -9.86
CA PRO A 269 -16.56 -26.01 -10.13
C PRO A 269 -15.49 -25.40 -11.04
N HIS A 270 -14.23 -25.42 -10.61
CA HIS A 270 -13.10 -25.16 -11.50
C HIS A 270 -12.97 -26.35 -12.46
N THR A 271 -13.79 -26.34 -13.52
CA THR A 271 -13.54 -27.14 -14.71
C THR A 271 -13.33 -26.18 -15.87
N THR A 272 -12.08 -25.84 -16.12
CA THR A 272 -11.64 -25.41 -17.46
C THR A 272 -11.25 -26.67 -18.23
N ASP A 273 -12.23 -27.51 -18.55
CA ASP A 273 -12.08 -28.49 -19.64
C ASP A 273 -12.61 -27.83 -20.90
N THR A 274 -11.74 -27.07 -21.57
CA THR A 274 -11.96 -26.57 -22.93
C THR A 274 -11.28 -27.46 -23.99
N ASP A 275 -10.91 -28.69 -23.63
CA ASP A 275 -10.20 -29.62 -24.52
C ASP A 275 -11.09 -30.71 -25.17
N VAL A 276 -12.42 -30.58 -25.16
CA VAL A 276 -13.32 -31.64 -25.70
C VAL A 276 -13.89 -31.35 -27.11
N GLU A 277 -13.67 -30.19 -27.73
CA GLU A 277 -14.17 -29.91 -29.09
C GLU A 277 -13.20 -30.25 -30.25
N ARG A 278 -12.23 -31.16 -30.05
CA ARG A 278 -11.38 -31.68 -31.15
C ARG A 278 -11.48 -33.20 -31.32
N LYS A 279 -12.65 -33.65 -31.78
CA LYS A 279 -12.98 -34.93 -32.47
C LYS A 279 -14.51 -34.90 -32.59
N TYR A 280 -15.13 -34.78 -33.76
CA TYR A 280 -15.18 -35.76 -34.83
C TYR A 280 -15.52 -35.08 -36.17
N ASP A 281 -14.57 -35.03 -37.10
CA ASP A 281 -14.87 -34.98 -38.54
C ASP A 281 -14.60 -36.39 -39.09
N PHE A 282 -15.60 -37.26 -38.97
CA PHE A 282 -15.64 -38.52 -39.72
C PHE A 282 -16.41 -38.24 -41.01
N LYS A 283 -15.68 -38.00 -42.10
CA LYS A 283 -16.22 -38.13 -43.46
C LYS A 283 -16.55 -39.60 -43.72
N ILE A 284 -17.78 -39.87 -44.11
CA ILE A 284 -18.17 -41.13 -44.76
C ILE A 284 -18.64 -40.72 -46.16
N ASP A 285 -17.79 -40.97 -47.15
CA ASP A 285 -18.14 -41.06 -48.58
C ASP A 285 -18.57 -42.54 -48.84
N PRO A 286 -19.54 -42.83 -49.72
CA PRO A 286 -19.54 -42.43 -51.14
C PRO A 286 -20.74 -41.61 -51.62
#